data_AF-F3GGK8-F1
#
_entry.id   AF-F3GGK8-F1
#
_cell.length_a   1.000
_cell.length_b   1.000
_cell.length_c   1.000
_cell.angle_alpha   90.00
_cell.angle_beta   90.00
_cell.angle_gamma   90.00
#
_symmetry.space_group_name_H-M   'P 1'
#
loop_
_entity.id
_entity.type
_entity.pdbx_description
1 polymer ?
#
loop_
_entity_poly.entity_id
_entity_poly.type
_entity_poly.pdbx_seq_one_letter_code
_entity_poly.pdbx_strand_id
1 'polypeptide(L)'
;MRYTAVKTEPLAPRNEAFFTSVPGMLMAVLTVHPEMEHGISGEITADAVAARLAEPPVGLLTGVWQSSHDRAYLERGGVVHTANMEERWTPLTLPGMNPREPLRMIGLQADGEVYLHTGKQLWRATDASAESITTERLPEGAALRIGAGGQVHGLHEGAVHSDGISRPVELWRPKAGALGSEQSPAHPVDLLPLPGGTAALILDDKGRIYQADLKGTGPVEAHRLKLPGDFAQGKGWAVTAMGLSRDDTVHLMLQDQNGRRMSLQRAPGEALFRPAYLLDRPLLLLYTEGLHVPSEAAVQSHVPLDGHAQLGHIDGVLHYKAAPDQPWERLKQSGGEPLTGVTALYSSPLGFIDRKPVFALRGDARQVVELKLEGRTSWLPSDAELPRHPAGGPLAVIPDTITLRTSLIAQFGEPVQALAVH
;
A
#
# COMPACT_ATOMS: atom_id res chain seq x y z
N MET A 1 -7.37 -22.09 -2.11
CA MET A 1 -6.20 -22.99 -2.19
C MET A 1 -4.95 -22.18 -1.84
N ARG A 2 -3.80 -22.78 -1.47
CA ARG A 2 -2.57 -22.04 -1.10
C ARG A 2 -1.41 -22.34 -2.08
N TYR A 3 -1.25 -23.62 -2.38
CA TYR A 3 -0.28 -24.16 -3.32
C TYR A 3 -0.81 -25.51 -3.79
N THR A 4 -0.76 -25.79 -5.09
CA THR A 4 -1.45 -26.96 -5.67
C THR A 4 -0.56 -27.66 -6.66
N ALA A 5 -0.32 -28.96 -6.42
CA ALA A 5 0.37 -29.81 -7.37
C ALA A 5 -0.40 -29.91 -8.70
N VAL A 6 0.33 -30.06 -9.80
CA VAL A 6 -0.29 -30.29 -11.10
C VAL A 6 -0.92 -31.68 -11.08
N LYS A 7 -2.17 -31.84 -11.56
CA LYS A 7 -2.85 -33.15 -11.55
C LYS A 7 -2.06 -34.26 -12.25
N THR A 8 -1.28 -33.90 -13.27
CA THR A 8 -0.42 -34.82 -14.04
C THR A 8 0.90 -35.13 -13.35
N GLU A 9 1.34 -34.29 -12.39
CA GLU A 9 2.60 -34.40 -11.66
C GLU A 9 2.36 -34.05 -10.17
N PRO A 10 1.64 -34.90 -9.41
CA PRO A 10 1.10 -34.55 -8.10
C PRO A 10 2.17 -34.37 -7.00
N LEU A 11 3.41 -34.75 -7.27
CA LEU A 11 4.53 -34.60 -6.34
C LEU A 11 5.43 -33.42 -6.69
N ALA A 12 5.39 -32.89 -7.92
CA ALA A 12 6.34 -31.89 -8.38
C ALA A 12 6.09 -30.51 -7.75
N PRO A 13 7.11 -29.86 -7.16
CA PRO A 13 6.99 -28.48 -6.71
C PRO A 13 6.80 -27.53 -7.92
N ARG A 14 5.95 -26.52 -7.72
CA ARG A 14 5.76 -25.36 -8.58
C ARG A 14 6.48 -24.14 -8.04
N ASN A 15 6.76 -23.22 -8.96
CA ASN A 15 7.20 -21.87 -8.64
C ASN A 15 6.03 -20.90 -8.35
N GLU A 16 4.77 -21.33 -8.47
CA GLU A 16 3.58 -20.48 -8.31
C GLU A 16 2.67 -20.96 -7.19
N ALA A 17 2.23 -20.02 -6.37
CA ALA A 17 1.25 -20.21 -5.31
C ALA A 17 -0.03 -19.43 -5.64
N PHE A 18 -1.18 -20.08 -5.49
CA PHE A 18 -2.49 -19.52 -5.80
C PHE A 18 -3.25 -19.33 -4.50
N PHE A 19 -3.73 -18.12 -4.25
CA PHE A 19 -4.44 -17.77 -3.03
C PHE A 19 -5.79 -17.17 -3.36
N THR A 20 -6.82 -17.72 -2.74
CA THR A 20 -8.20 -17.26 -2.88
C THR A 20 -8.70 -16.87 -1.50
N SER A 21 -9.21 -15.65 -1.37
CA SER A 21 -9.89 -15.19 -0.15
C SER A 21 -11.36 -15.53 -0.28
N VAL A 22 -12.15 -14.60 -0.82
CA VAL A 22 -13.52 -14.81 -1.26
C VAL A 22 -13.52 -15.60 -2.57
N PRO A 23 -13.96 -16.88 -2.58
CA PRO A 23 -14.00 -17.69 -3.79
C PRO A 23 -14.81 -16.99 -4.89
N GLY A 24 -14.36 -17.09 -6.15
CA GLY A 24 -15.00 -16.43 -7.29
C GLY A 24 -14.67 -14.93 -7.42
N MET A 25 -14.32 -14.25 -6.33
CA MET A 25 -14.06 -12.81 -6.34
C MET A 25 -12.59 -12.41 -6.37
N LEU A 26 -11.74 -13.07 -5.59
CA LEU A 26 -10.35 -12.67 -5.42
C LEU A 26 -9.40 -13.86 -5.58
N MET A 27 -8.46 -13.74 -6.50
CA MET A 27 -7.34 -14.66 -6.63
C MET A 27 -6.03 -13.90 -6.77
N ALA A 28 -5.05 -14.22 -5.92
CA ALA A 28 -3.67 -13.78 -6.06
C ALA A 28 -2.80 -14.96 -6.51
N VAL A 29 -1.95 -14.73 -7.51
CA VAL A 29 -0.92 -15.67 -7.95
C VAL A 29 0.44 -15.05 -7.68
N LEU A 30 1.26 -15.76 -6.90
CA LEU A 30 2.57 -15.30 -6.44
C LEU A 30 3.65 -16.30 -6.82
N THR A 31 4.83 -15.79 -7.13
CA THR A 31 6.01 -16.63 -7.36
C THR A 31 6.64 -17.01 -6.02
N VAL A 32 6.80 -18.30 -5.75
CA VAL A 32 7.47 -18.85 -4.57
C VAL A 32 8.97 -18.63 -4.67
N HIS A 33 9.59 -18.22 -3.57
CA HIS A 33 11.03 -18.02 -3.51
C HIS A 33 11.78 -19.38 -3.51
N PRO A 34 12.81 -19.60 -4.35
CA PRO A 34 13.51 -20.89 -4.45
C PRO A 34 14.09 -21.41 -3.13
N GLU A 35 14.56 -20.52 -2.24
CA GLU A 35 15.01 -20.86 -0.88
C GLU A 35 13.96 -21.60 -0.01
N MET A 36 12.68 -21.64 -0.42
CA MET A 36 11.66 -22.45 0.25
C MET A 36 11.89 -23.95 0.11
N GLU A 37 12.58 -24.36 -0.95
CA GLU A 37 12.98 -25.75 -1.16
C GLU A 37 14.23 -26.08 -0.34
N HIS A 38 15.06 -25.08 -0.02
CA HIS A 38 16.32 -25.27 0.68
C HIS A 38 16.07 -25.74 2.12
N GLY A 39 16.69 -26.86 2.50
CA GLY A 39 16.55 -27.47 3.82
C GLY A 39 15.35 -28.43 3.98
N ILE A 40 14.58 -28.70 2.92
CA ILE A 40 13.66 -29.85 2.93
C ILE A 40 14.50 -31.14 2.88
N SER A 41 14.37 -31.98 3.90
CA SER A 41 15.07 -33.27 3.95
C SER A 41 14.35 -34.31 3.09
N GLY A 42 15.06 -34.96 2.17
CA GLY A 42 14.49 -35.98 1.29
C GLY A 42 14.07 -35.41 -0.07
N GLU A 43 13.05 -36.03 -0.68
CA GLU A 43 12.51 -35.58 -1.97
C GLU A 43 11.72 -34.28 -1.80
N ILE A 44 11.97 -33.30 -2.68
CA ILE A 44 11.25 -32.02 -2.67
C ILE A 44 9.86 -32.27 -3.26
N THR A 45 8.83 -32.17 -2.43
CA THR A 45 7.44 -32.35 -2.84
C THR A 45 6.63 -31.08 -2.72
N ALA A 46 5.53 -31.01 -3.48
CA ALA A 46 4.59 -29.89 -3.40
C ALA A 46 4.05 -29.64 -1.99
N ASP A 47 3.72 -30.70 -1.25
CA ASP A 47 3.21 -30.60 0.12
C ASP A 47 4.27 -30.10 1.10
N ALA A 48 5.53 -30.49 0.91
CA ALA A 48 6.63 -30.03 1.76
C ALA A 48 6.90 -28.53 1.57
N VAL A 49 6.81 -28.01 0.35
CA VAL A 49 6.88 -26.57 0.07
C VAL A 49 5.65 -25.85 0.64
N ALA A 50 4.45 -26.38 0.41
CA ALA A 50 3.20 -25.80 0.90
C ALA A 50 3.16 -25.68 2.43
N ALA A 51 3.64 -26.69 3.16
CA ALA A 51 3.69 -26.69 4.62
C ALA A 51 4.59 -25.60 5.21
N ARG A 52 5.52 -25.07 4.42
CA ARG A 52 6.41 -23.98 4.83
C ARG A 52 5.89 -22.61 4.42
N LEU A 53 4.87 -22.50 3.57
CA LEU A 53 4.32 -21.24 3.09
C LEU A 53 3.15 -20.77 3.98
N ALA A 54 3.22 -19.52 4.41
CA ALA A 54 2.12 -18.87 5.15
C ALA A 54 1.10 -18.23 4.21
N GLU A 55 0.05 -17.64 4.75
CA GLU A 55 -0.82 -16.80 3.94
C GLU A 55 -0.06 -15.59 3.35
N PRO A 56 -0.35 -15.22 2.10
CA PRO A 56 0.35 -14.15 1.44
C PRO A 56 -0.05 -12.79 2.01
N PRO A 57 0.84 -11.80 1.91
CA PRO A 57 0.56 -10.45 2.36
C PRO A 57 -0.34 -9.68 1.36
N VAL A 58 -1.46 -10.26 0.90
CA VAL A 58 -2.28 -9.72 -0.21
C VAL A 58 -2.65 -8.26 0.03
N GLY A 59 -3.11 -7.90 1.23
CA GLY A 59 -3.47 -6.51 1.52
C GLY A 59 -2.30 -5.52 1.43
N LEU A 60 -1.09 -5.92 1.81
CA LEU A 60 0.11 -5.10 1.62
C LEU A 60 0.51 -4.96 0.15
N LEU A 61 0.20 -5.96 -0.67
CA LEU A 61 0.56 -5.97 -2.09
C LEU A 61 -0.46 -5.22 -2.96
N THR A 62 -1.73 -5.35 -2.63
CA THR A 62 -2.84 -4.98 -3.53
C THR A 62 -3.78 -3.93 -2.95
N GLY A 63 -3.69 -3.64 -1.64
CA GLY A 63 -4.67 -2.81 -0.95
C GLY A 63 -6.00 -3.53 -0.67
N VAL A 64 -6.11 -4.83 -0.98
CA VAL A 64 -7.29 -5.67 -0.65
C VAL A 64 -7.03 -6.42 0.66
N TRP A 65 -7.67 -5.97 1.72
CA TRP A 65 -7.46 -6.47 3.08
C TRP A 65 -8.48 -7.54 3.45
N GLN A 66 -8.10 -8.53 4.24
CA GLN A 66 -8.95 -9.67 4.57
C GLN A 66 -9.02 -9.83 6.08
N SER A 67 -10.23 -9.96 6.63
CA SER A 67 -10.44 -10.31 8.05
C SER A 67 -10.73 -11.79 8.24
N SER A 68 -11.37 -12.44 7.27
CA SER A 68 -11.78 -13.84 7.32
C SER A 68 -11.72 -14.49 5.93
N HIS A 69 -11.95 -15.81 5.86
CA HIS A 69 -11.96 -16.55 4.59
C HIS A 69 -13.05 -16.11 3.63
N ASP A 70 -14.10 -15.49 4.14
CA ASP A 70 -15.29 -15.08 3.41
C ASP A 70 -15.44 -13.56 3.39
N ARG A 71 -14.39 -12.80 3.75
CA ARG A 71 -14.48 -11.34 3.82
C ARG A 71 -13.23 -10.63 3.38
N ALA A 72 -13.43 -9.68 2.45
CA ALA A 72 -12.40 -8.79 1.96
C ALA A 72 -12.89 -7.35 1.91
N TYR A 73 -11.96 -6.41 2.04
CA TYR A 73 -12.19 -4.97 2.02
C TYR A 73 -11.25 -4.30 1.03
N LEU A 74 -11.76 -3.32 0.29
CA LEU A 74 -10.99 -2.54 -0.68
C LEU A 74 -11.45 -1.09 -0.65
N GLU A 75 -10.50 -0.15 -0.57
CA GLU A 75 -10.77 1.25 -0.85
C GLU A 75 -10.64 1.51 -2.35
N ARG A 76 -11.69 2.03 -2.97
CA ARG A 76 -11.70 2.47 -4.36
C ARG A 76 -12.45 3.79 -4.50
N GLY A 77 -11.80 4.79 -5.10
CA GLY A 77 -12.42 6.09 -5.36
C GLY A 77 -12.78 6.90 -4.11
N GLY A 78 -12.18 6.59 -2.96
CA GLY A 78 -12.53 7.16 -1.66
C GLY A 78 -13.68 6.47 -0.95
N VAL A 79 -14.18 5.36 -1.48
CA VAL A 79 -15.24 4.54 -0.88
C VAL A 79 -14.63 3.20 -0.49
N VAL A 80 -14.87 2.78 0.75
CA VAL A 80 -14.52 1.43 1.18
C VAL A 80 -15.63 0.49 0.75
N HIS A 81 -15.24 -0.64 0.21
CA HIS A 81 -16.15 -1.71 -0.17
C HIS A 81 -15.84 -2.94 0.67
N THR A 82 -16.88 -3.71 0.96
CA THR A 82 -16.79 -5.04 1.54
C THR A 82 -17.32 -6.07 0.55
N ALA A 83 -16.68 -7.23 0.50
CA ALA A 83 -17.05 -8.38 -0.30
C ALA A 83 -17.22 -9.59 0.61
N ASN A 84 -18.27 -10.36 0.35
CA ASN A 84 -18.51 -11.66 0.98
C ASN A 84 -18.79 -12.74 -0.09
N MET A 85 -19.21 -13.93 0.32
CA MET A 85 -19.55 -15.04 -0.60
C MET A 85 -20.73 -14.76 -1.56
N GLU A 86 -21.38 -13.59 -1.50
CA GLU A 86 -22.42 -13.17 -2.46
C GLU A 86 -21.87 -12.71 -3.82
N GLU A 87 -20.56 -12.86 -4.06
CA GLU A 87 -19.89 -12.57 -5.33
C GLU A 87 -20.03 -11.11 -5.82
N ARG A 88 -20.24 -10.16 -4.92
CA ARG A 88 -20.32 -8.72 -5.25
C ARG A 88 -19.65 -7.84 -4.20
N TRP A 89 -19.13 -6.70 -4.64
CA TRP A 89 -18.69 -5.64 -3.74
C TRP A 89 -19.85 -4.76 -3.33
N THR A 90 -19.89 -4.38 -2.05
CA THR A 90 -20.91 -3.47 -1.51
C THR A 90 -20.24 -2.31 -0.79
N PRO A 91 -20.72 -1.07 -0.95
CA PRO A 91 -20.18 0.08 -0.23
C PRO A 91 -20.33 -0.09 1.29
N LEU A 92 -19.25 0.17 2.02
CA LEU A 92 -19.21 0.19 3.48
C LEU A 92 -19.44 1.62 3.97
N THR A 93 -20.48 1.82 4.78
CA THR A 93 -20.75 3.15 5.35
C THR A 93 -19.77 3.45 6.49
N LEU A 94 -19.09 4.59 6.39
CA LEU A 94 -18.17 5.11 7.41
C LEU A 94 -18.82 6.28 8.16
N PRO A 95 -19.32 6.10 9.39
CA PRO A 95 -20.02 7.14 10.12
C PRO A 95 -19.14 8.38 10.34
N GLY A 96 -19.64 9.55 9.94
CA GLY A 96 -18.96 10.84 10.11
C GLY A 96 -17.80 11.09 9.15
N MET A 97 -17.53 10.19 8.20
CA MET A 97 -16.44 10.36 7.24
C MET A 97 -16.71 11.53 6.30
N ASN A 98 -15.72 12.42 6.19
CA ASN A 98 -15.70 13.48 5.19
C ASN A 98 -15.02 12.95 3.92
N PRO A 99 -15.71 12.90 2.76
CA PRO A 99 -15.15 12.39 1.51
C PRO A 99 -13.88 13.11 1.02
N ARG A 100 -13.65 14.34 1.50
CA ARG A 100 -12.45 15.15 1.17
C ARG A 100 -11.23 14.78 2.01
N GLU A 101 -11.41 14.06 3.11
CA GLU A 101 -10.27 13.61 3.91
C GLU A 101 -9.59 12.40 3.25
N PRO A 102 -8.27 12.24 3.43
CA PRO A 102 -7.58 11.03 2.99
C PRO A 102 -8.11 9.83 3.74
N LEU A 103 -8.50 8.79 3.02
CA LEU A 103 -8.82 7.52 3.65
C LEU A 103 -7.67 6.56 3.46
N ARG A 104 -7.15 6.03 4.56
CA ARG A 104 -6.05 5.06 4.57
C ARG A 104 -6.52 3.79 5.27
N MET A 105 -6.36 2.66 4.60
CA MET A 105 -6.50 1.36 5.23
C MET A 105 -5.16 0.97 5.85
N ILE A 106 -5.13 0.69 7.15
CA ILE A 106 -3.94 0.16 7.82
C ILE A 106 -3.92 -1.37 7.82
N GLY A 107 -5.02 -1.98 7.39
CA GLY A 107 -5.11 -3.40 7.10
C GLY A 107 -5.33 -4.25 8.34
N LEU A 108 -5.03 -5.55 8.22
CA LEU A 108 -5.13 -6.51 9.31
C LEU A 108 -4.15 -6.15 10.44
N GLN A 109 -4.66 -6.02 11.66
CA GLN A 109 -3.88 -5.67 12.85
C GLN A 109 -3.73 -6.87 13.80
N ALA A 110 -2.99 -6.66 14.89
CA ALA A 110 -2.62 -7.74 15.82
C ALA A 110 -3.80 -8.32 16.63
N ASP A 111 -4.95 -7.64 16.63
CA ASP A 111 -6.21 -8.13 17.19
C ASP A 111 -7.05 -8.95 16.19
N GLY A 112 -6.56 -9.12 14.95
CA GLY A 112 -7.24 -9.88 13.90
C GLY A 112 -8.25 -9.07 13.08
N GLU A 113 -8.36 -7.76 13.31
CA GLU A 113 -9.36 -6.92 12.66
C GLU A 113 -8.75 -5.99 11.60
N VAL A 114 -9.59 -5.52 10.67
CA VAL A 114 -9.17 -4.59 9.61
C VAL A 114 -9.59 -3.18 9.97
N TYR A 115 -8.63 -2.25 9.89
CA TYR A 115 -8.85 -0.85 10.27
C TYR A 115 -8.54 0.13 9.15
N LEU A 116 -9.17 1.28 9.24
CA LEU A 116 -9.02 2.41 8.33
C LEU A 116 -9.11 3.73 9.10
N HIS A 117 -8.44 4.77 8.62
CA HIS A 117 -8.41 6.07 9.31
C HIS A 117 -8.26 7.23 8.33
N THR A 118 -8.65 8.43 8.79
CA THR A 118 -8.35 9.71 8.14
C THR A 118 -7.20 10.46 8.81
N GLY A 119 -6.60 9.87 9.84
CA GLY A 119 -5.61 10.52 10.71
C GLY A 119 -6.25 11.29 11.87
N LYS A 120 -7.53 11.65 11.74
CA LYS A 120 -8.33 12.25 12.83
C LYS A 120 -9.31 11.29 13.46
N GLN A 121 -9.85 10.38 12.65
CA GLN A 121 -10.80 9.38 13.07
C GLN A 121 -10.32 8.00 12.58
N LEU A 122 -10.58 6.99 13.40
CA LEU A 122 -10.25 5.60 13.17
C LEU A 122 -11.56 4.81 13.14
N TRP A 123 -11.65 3.85 12.22
CA TRP A 123 -12.75 2.91 12.18
C TRP A 123 -12.24 1.48 12.09
N ARG A 124 -12.98 0.59 12.74
CA ARG A 124 -12.87 -0.86 12.55
C ARG A 124 -13.88 -1.29 11.49
N ALA A 125 -13.43 -1.96 10.45
CA ALA A 125 -14.30 -2.52 9.44
C ALA A 125 -15.06 -3.74 10.02
N THR A 126 -16.36 -3.81 9.75
CA THR A 126 -17.23 -4.93 10.14
C THR A 126 -17.94 -5.46 8.90
N ASP A 127 -18.75 -6.51 9.08
CA ASP A 127 -19.49 -7.21 8.04
C ASP A 127 -20.24 -6.28 7.08
N ALA A 128 -20.99 -5.32 7.63
CA ALA A 128 -21.89 -4.45 6.86
C ALA A 128 -21.67 -2.95 7.10
N SER A 129 -20.77 -2.57 8.02
CA SER A 129 -20.51 -1.17 8.36
C SER A 129 -19.08 -0.97 8.89
N ALA A 130 -18.77 0.23 9.35
CA ALA A 130 -17.58 0.45 10.16
C ALA A 130 -17.91 1.10 11.49
N GLU A 131 -17.26 0.64 12.55
CA GLU A 131 -17.42 1.16 13.90
C GLU A 131 -16.36 2.22 14.17
N SER A 132 -16.78 3.42 14.58
CA SER A 132 -15.84 4.47 14.96
C SER A 132 -15.16 4.09 16.26
N ILE A 133 -13.82 4.04 16.24
CA ILE A 133 -13.01 3.80 17.41
C ILE A 133 -12.63 5.14 18.01
N THR A 134 -12.87 5.27 19.32
CA THR A 134 -12.41 6.45 20.05
C THR A 134 -10.90 6.33 20.23
N THR A 135 -10.17 7.22 19.58
CA THR A 135 -8.73 7.36 19.79
C THR A 135 -8.49 8.49 20.77
N GLU A 136 -7.51 8.35 21.63
CA GLU A 136 -6.95 9.53 22.29
C GLU A 136 -6.30 10.47 21.26
N ARG A 137 -5.94 11.69 21.68
CA ARG A 137 -5.27 12.65 20.79
C ARG A 137 -3.89 12.14 20.39
N LEU A 138 -3.83 11.42 19.27
CA LEU A 138 -2.60 11.03 18.62
C LEU A 138 -2.04 12.22 17.82
N PRO A 139 -0.71 12.35 17.71
CA PRO A 139 -0.12 13.39 16.88
C PRO A 139 -0.57 13.27 15.43
N GLU A 140 -0.73 14.43 14.77
CA GLU A 140 -1.06 14.46 13.35
C GLU A 140 0.07 13.82 12.52
N GLY A 141 -0.29 12.93 11.59
CA GLY A 141 0.68 12.20 10.78
C GLY A 141 1.38 11.04 11.50
N ALA A 142 0.92 10.64 12.69
CA ALA A 142 1.39 9.41 13.33
C ALA A 142 1.08 8.16 12.48
N ALA A 143 2.01 7.20 12.43
CA ALA A 143 1.74 5.88 11.88
C ALA A 143 0.90 5.09 12.90
N LEU A 144 -0.34 4.75 12.53
CA LEU A 144 -1.32 4.12 13.41
C LEU A 144 -1.32 2.60 13.30
N ARG A 145 -1.33 1.91 14.44
CA ARG A 145 -1.38 0.45 14.55
C ARG A 145 -2.21 0.00 15.73
N ILE A 146 -2.80 -1.18 15.64
CA ILE A 146 -3.62 -1.76 16.72
C ILE A 146 -2.89 -2.96 17.32
N GLY A 147 -2.75 -2.95 18.64
CA GLY A 147 -2.17 -4.05 19.41
C GLY A 147 -3.15 -5.20 19.60
N ALA A 148 -2.65 -6.36 20.03
CA ALA A 148 -3.45 -7.57 20.21
C ALA A 148 -4.61 -7.44 21.23
N GLY A 149 -4.55 -6.44 22.12
CA GLY A 149 -5.63 -6.12 23.06
C GLY A 149 -6.59 -5.04 22.56
N GLY A 150 -6.49 -4.61 21.29
CA GLY A 150 -7.29 -3.53 20.70
C GLY A 150 -6.79 -2.12 21.03
N GLN A 151 -5.66 -1.99 21.74
CA GLN A 151 -5.09 -0.70 22.10
C GLN A 151 -4.46 -0.02 20.89
N VAL A 152 -4.68 1.29 20.77
CA VAL A 152 -4.20 2.09 19.63
C VAL A 152 -2.79 2.59 19.93
N HIS A 153 -1.89 2.37 18.99
CA HIS A 153 -0.51 2.87 19.01
C HIS A 153 -0.32 3.85 17.85
N GLY A 154 0.24 5.02 18.13
CA GLY A 154 0.73 5.96 17.13
C GLY A 154 2.25 6.12 17.23
N LEU A 155 2.99 5.89 16.15
CA LEU A 155 4.41 6.24 16.08
C LEU A 155 4.56 7.62 15.44
N HIS A 156 5.17 8.57 16.14
CA HIS A 156 5.42 9.92 15.63
C HIS A 156 6.71 10.49 16.22
N GLU A 157 7.53 11.13 15.38
CA GLU A 157 8.79 11.78 15.78
C GLU A 157 9.69 10.94 16.73
N GLY A 158 9.78 9.64 16.48
CA GLY A 158 10.64 8.75 17.29
C GLY A 158 10.00 8.25 18.58
N ALA A 159 8.74 8.57 18.87
CA ALA A 159 8.03 8.14 20.07
C ALA A 159 6.77 7.33 19.76
N VAL A 160 6.48 6.33 20.60
CA VAL A 160 5.22 5.58 20.60
C VAL A 160 4.24 6.26 21.55
N HIS A 161 3.08 6.61 21.02
CA HIS A 161 1.94 7.20 21.74
C HIS A 161 0.87 6.14 21.90
N SER A 162 0.52 5.81 23.15
CA SER A 162 -0.54 4.86 23.47
C SER A 162 -1.05 5.14 24.89
N ASP A 163 -2.36 5.03 25.10
CA ASP A 163 -3.03 5.24 26.40
C ASP A 163 -2.56 6.51 27.14
N GLY A 164 -2.44 7.61 26.40
CA GLY A 164 -2.11 8.94 26.92
C GLY A 164 -0.64 9.17 27.21
N ILE A 165 0.20 8.16 27.01
CA ILE A 165 1.62 8.18 27.32
C ILE A 165 2.41 8.21 26.02
N SER A 166 3.38 9.13 25.93
CA SER A 166 4.37 9.17 24.86
C SER A 166 5.70 8.63 25.39
N ARG A 167 6.26 7.62 24.72
CA ARG A 167 7.51 6.96 25.11
C ARG A 167 8.50 7.00 23.95
N PRO A 168 9.72 7.54 24.14
CA PRO A 168 10.73 7.55 23.09
C PRO A 168 11.15 6.13 22.74
N VAL A 169 11.46 5.90 21.47
CA VAL A 169 11.99 4.63 20.97
C VAL A 169 13.51 4.73 20.90
N GLU A 170 14.19 3.78 21.55
CA GLU A 170 15.63 3.66 21.49
C GLU A 170 16.01 2.47 20.64
N LEU A 171 16.59 2.73 19.46
CA LEU A 171 17.03 1.70 18.54
C LEU A 171 18.44 1.22 18.93
N TRP A 172 18.59 -0.05 19.24
CA TRP A 172 19.85 -0.67 19.64
C TRP A 172 20.37 -1.61 18.57
N ARG A 173 21.65 -1.50 18.21
CA ARG A 173 22.33 -2.35 17.23
C ARG A 173 23.59 -2.98 17.81
N PRO A 174 24.01 -4.17 17.31
CA PRO A 174 25.32 -4.72 17.65
C PRO A 174 26.46 -3.78 17.25
N LYS A 175 27.48 -3.65 18.11
CA LYS A 175 28.70 -2.88 17.81
C LYS A 175 29.49 -3.55 16.68
N ALA A 176 30.01 -2.76 15.75
CA ALA A 176 30.86 -3.28 14.68
C ALA A 176 32.21 -3.76 15.26
N GLY A 177 32.56 -5.03 15.05
CA GLY A 177 33.86 -5.58 15.45
C GLY A 177 34.10 -5.73 16.97
N ALA A 178 33.08 -5.55 17.80
CA ALA A 178 33.18 -5.67 19.26
C ALA A 178 31.94 -6.35 19.86
N LEU A 179 32.09 -6.90 21.07
CA LEU A 179 30.97 -7.41 21.84
C LEU A 179 30.12 -6.25 22.40
N GLY A 180 28.79 -6.44 22.40
CA GLY A 180 27.83 -5.51 22.98
C GLY A 180 27.00 -4.72 21.94
N SER A 181 26.15 -3.84 22.47
CA SER A 181 25.20 -3.03 21.70
C SER A 181 25.50 -1.55 21.84
N GLU A 182 25.12 -0.77 20.84
CA GLU A 182 25.15 0.69 20.84
C GLU A 182 23.83 1.24 20.28
N GLN A 183 23.52 2.48 20.59
CA GLN A 183 22.35 3.15 20.03
C GLN A 183 22.58 3.44 18.54
N SER A 184 21.57 3.16 17.73
CA SER A 184 21.54 3.45 16.31
C SER A 184 21.08 4.90 16.10
N PRO A 185 21.73 5.68 15.23
CA PRO A 185 21.31 7.06 14.92
C PRO A 185 20.12 7.12 13.94
N ALA A 186 19.43 6.00 13.74
CA ALA A 186 18.32 5.87 12.80
C ALA A 186 17.03 6.36 13.43
N HIS A 187 16.05 6.68 12.58
CA HIS A 187 14.74 7.13 13.06
C HIS A 187 13.71 6.04 12.77
N PRO A 188 12.88 5.66 13.75
CA PRO A 188 11.78 4.74 13.50
C PRO A 188 10.71 5.44 12.65
N VAL A 189 10.19 4.73 11.65
CA VAL A 189 9.20 5.26 10.68
C VAL A 189 7.89 4.49 10.70
N ASP A 190 7.91 3.24 11.18
CA ASP A 190 6.70 2.44 11.36
C ASP A 190 6.87 1.46 12.53
N LEU A 191 5.75 1.05 13.10
CA LEU A 191 5.63 0.07 14.17
C LEU A 191 4.73 -1.06 13.67
N LEU A 192 4.89 -2.29 14.15
CA LEU A 192 3.93 -3.36 13.94
C LEU A 192 3.80 -4.15 15.24
N PRO A 193 2.77 -3.91 16.06
CA PRO A 193 2.42 -4.79 17.16
C PRO A 193 2.24 -6.23 16.66
N LEU A 194 2.73 -7.19 17.43
CA LEU A 194 2.64 -8.61 17.09
C LEU A 194 1.42 -9.25 17.75
N PRO A 195 0.80 -10.26 17.09
CA PRO A 195 -0.26 -11.05 17.70
C PRO A 195 0.18 -11.69 19.03
N GLY A 196 -0.76 -11.86 19.95
CA GLY A 196 -0.55 -12.65 21.17
C GLY A 196 0.32 -12.02 22.26
N GLY A 197 0.60 -10.70 22.24
CA GLY A 197 1.32 -10.05 23.33
C GLY A 197 1.59 -8.56 23.17
N THR A 198 2.64 -8.10 23.85
CA THR A 198 3.10 -6.70 23.84
C THR A 198 4.31 -6.49 22.95
N ALA A 199 4.83 -7.53 22.30
CA ALA A 199 5.95 -7.41 21.39
C ALA A 199 5.55 -6.63 20.13
N ALA A 200 6.50 -5.91 19.54
CA ALA A 200 6.32 -5.21 18.29
C ALA A 200 7.59 -5.21 17.45
N LEU A 201 7.44 -5.07 16.14
CA LEU A 201 8.53 -4.75 15.23
C LEU A 201 8.58 -3.26 14.97
N ILE A 202 9.79 -2.72 14.85
CA ILE A 202 10.03 -1.32 14.49
C ILE A 202 10.83 -1.30 13.20
N LEU A 203 10.34 -0.55 12.21
CA LEU A 203 11.03 -0.27 10.96
C LEU A 203 11.68 1.09 11.06
N ASP A 204 12.96 1.19 10.68
CA ASP A 204 13.66 2.47 10.59
C ASP A 204 13.72 3.06 9.18
N ASP A 205 14.11 4.32 9.11
CA ASP A 205 14.29 5.12 7.90
C ASP A 205 15.36 4.59 6.92
N LYS A 206 16.09 3.54 7.31
CA LYS A 206 17.09 2.85 6.48
C LYS A 206 16.64 1.45 6.05
N GLY A 207 15.40 1.06 6.35
CA GLY A 207 14.86 -0.24 5.97
C GLY A 207 15.34 -1.39 6.83
N ARG A 208 15.69 -1.14 8.10
CA ARG A 208 16.11 -2.17 9.06
C ARG A 208 15.02 -2.41 10.10
N ILE A 209 14.95 -3.64 10.58
CA ILE A 209 13.94 -4.08 11.54
C ILE A 209 14.54 -4.32 12.92
N TYR A 210 13.80 -3.91 13.93
CA TYR A 210 14.09 -4.11 15.35
C TYR A 210 12.90 -4.78 16.00
N GLN A 211 13.13 -5.46 17.12
CA GLN A 211 12.07 -6.00 17.97
C GLN A 211 12.11 -5.30 19.32
N ALA A 212 10.93 -4.88 19.79
CA ALA A 212 10.73 -4.22 21.07
C ALA A 212 9.62 -4.92 21.86
N ASP A 213 9.59 -4.68 23.16
CA ASP A 213 8.43 -4.92 24.01
C ASP A 213 7.77 -3.57 24.32
N LEU A 214 6.47 -3.46 24.03
CA LEU A 214 5.68 -2.25 24.28
C LEU A 214 5.18 -2.16 25.73
N LYS A 215 5.52 -3.12 26.61
CA LYS A 215 5.15 -3.08 28.03
C LYS A 215 5.94 -2.02 28.80
N GLY A 216 5.34 -1.49 29.86
CA GLY A 216 5.98 -0.58 30.81
C GLY A 216 5.79 0.90 30.48
N THR A 217 6.39 1.79 31.27
CA THR A 217 6.20 3.25 31.16
C THR A 217 7.46 4.02 30.74
N GLY A 218 8.61 3.34 30.67
CA GLY A 218 9.90 3.92 30.24
C GLY A 218 10.07 3.95 28.72
N PRO A 219 11.27 4.32 28.22
CA PRO A 219 11.61 4.23 26.80
C PRO A 219 11.36 2.83 26.22
N VAL A 220 10.96 2.79 24.95
CA VAL A 220 10.78 1.54 24.20
C VAL A 220 12.13 1.14 23.61
N GLU A 221 12.81 0.21 24.28
CA GLU A 221 14.07 -0.35 23.79
C GLU A 221 13.82 -1.38 22.68
N ALA A 222 14.35 -1.11 21.49
CA ALA A 222 14.17 -1.94 20.31
C ALA A 222 15.52 -2.48 19.81
N HIS A 223 15.68 -3.80 19.75
CA HIS A 223 16.93 -4.44 19.37
C HIS A 223 16.91 -4.93 17.93
N ARG A 224 17.98 -4.61 17.17
CA ARG A 224 18.08 -4.92 15.75
C ARG A 224 17.99 -6.42 15.50
N LEU A 225 17.05 -6.82 14.66
CA LEU A 225 16.93 -8.19 14.20
C LEU A 225 17.95 -8.49 13.10
N LYS A 226 18.45 -9.73 13.08
CA LYS A 226 19.28 -10.23 11.99
C LYS A 226 18.37 -10.89 10.94
N LEU A 227 18.36 -10.32 9.74
CA LEU A 227 17.72 -10.95 8.58
C LEU A 227 18.60 -12.10 8.06
N PRO A 228 18.04 -13.07 7.32
CA PRO A 228 18.83 -14.14 6.70
C PRO A 228 19.93 -13.54 5.81
N GLY A 229 21.07 -14.24 5.75
CA GLY A 229 22.35 -13.66 5.35
C GLY A 229 22.38 -13.01 3.96
N ASP A 230 21.51 -13.42 3.03
CA ASP A 230 21.43 -12.86 1.68
C ASP A 230 20.57 -11.61 1.55
N PHE A 231 19.81 -11.26 2.59
CA PHE A 231 18.80 -10.19 2.56
C PHE A 231 19.10 -9.04 3.52
N ALA A 232 20.36 -8.94 3.99
CA ALA A 232 20.81 -7.80 4.76
C ALA A 232 21.02 -6.56 3.87
N GLN A 233 20.82 -5.36 4.42
CA GLN A 233 21.06 -4.08 3.72
C GLN A 233 22.43 -3.97 3.06
N GLY A 234 23.47 -4.55 3.67
CA GLY A 234 24.82 -4.59 3.08
C GLY A 234 24.91 -5.35 1.74
N LYS A 235 23.88 -6.13 1.39
CA LYS A 235 23.72 -6.82 0.09
C LYS A 235 22.68 -6.15 -0.82
N GLY A 236 22.21 -4.95 -0.47
CA GLY A 236 21.35 -4.13 -1.33
C GLY A 236 19.85 -4.20 -1.08
N TRP A 237 19.39 -4.97 -0.07
CA TRP A 237 17.97 -5.12 0.26
C TRP A 237 17.53 -4.25 1.45
N ALA A 238 16.43 -3.53 1.33
CA ALA A 238 15.82 -2.75 2.41
C ALA A 238 14.39 -3.20 2.66
N VAL A 239 13.98 -3.29 3.93
CA VAL A 239 12.56 -3.52 4.27
C VAL A 239 11.80 -2.23 4.02
N THR A 240 10.72 -2.30 3.25
CA THR A 240 9.89 -1.16 2.85
C THR A 240 8.53 -1.15 3.53
N ALA A 241 8.04 -2.31 3.96
CA ALA A 241 6.77 -2.43 4.67
C ALA A 241 6.75 -3.68 5.54
N MET A 242 5.89 -3.67 6.56
CA MET A 242 5.60 -4.81 7.42
C MET A 242 4.08 -4.99 7.55
N GLY A 243 3.65 -6.22 7.80
CA GLY A 243 2.25 -6.47 8.13
C GLY A 243 2.00 -7.92 8.50
N LEU A 244 0.74 -8.20 8.79
CA LEU A 244 0.26 -9.48 9.27
C LEU A 244 -0.60 -10.16 8.20
N SER A 245 -0.45 -11.47 8.14
CA SER A 245 -1.42 -12.36 7.52
C SER A 245 -2.40 -12.87 8.58
N ARG A 246 -3.53 -13.41 8.14
CA ARG A 246 -4.62 -13.84 9.03
C ARG A 246 -4.27 -15.07 9.87
N ASP A 247 -3.27 -15.83 9.46
CA ASP A 247 -2.69 -16.92 10.26
C ASP A 247 -1.63 -16.41 11.26
N ASP A 248 -1.69 -15.12 11.62
CA ASP A 248 -0.75 -14.40 12.50
C ASP A 248 0.70 -14.36 12.00
N THR A 249 0.94 -14.78 10.74
CA THR A 249 2.28 -14.70 10.16
C THR A 249 2.67 -13.25 9.93
N VAL A 250 3.89 -12.92 10.37
CA VAL A 250 4.48 -11.61 10.12
C VAL A 250 5.22 -11.62 8.80
N HIS A 251 4.93 -10.65 7.94
CA HIS A 251 5.60 -10.47 6.66
C HIS A 251 6.42 -9.19 6.62
N LEU A 252 7.65 -9.28 6.11
CA LEU A 252 8.51 -8.14 5.78
C LEU A 252 8.63 -8.03 4.26
N MET A 253 8.24 -6.90 3.70
CA MET A 253 8.40 -6.62 2.26
C MET A 253 9.76 -6.00 2.04
N LEU A 254 10.59 -6.60 1.18
CA LEU A 254 11.93 -6.12 0.88
C LEU A 254 11.96 -5.61 -0.56
N GLN A 255 12.76 -4.58 -0.79
CA GLN A 255 13.08 -4.08 -2.12
C GLN A 255 14.59 -3.87 -2.26
N ASP A 256 15.14 -4.21 -3.42
CA ASP A 256 16.54 -3.95 -3.75
C ASP A 256 16.73 -2.67 -4.57
N GLN A 257 17.98 -2.30 -4.81
CA GLN A 257 18.35 -1.11 -5.58
C GLN A 257 17.90 -1.14 -7.05
N ASN A 258 17.64 -2.33 -7.60
CA ASN A 258 17.13 -2.52 -8.96
C ASN A 258 15.61 -2.53 -9.02
N GLY A 259 14.94 -2.30 -7.88
CA GLY A 259 13.49 -2.32 -7.75
C GLY A 259 12.88 -3.70 -7.61
N ARG A 260 13.68 -4.77 -7.51
CA ARG A 260 13.18 -6.13 -7.27
C ARG A 260 12.60 -6.22 -5.88
N ARG A 261 11.48 -6.93 -5.71
CA ARG A 261 10.72 -7.06 -4.49
C ARG A 261 10.55 -8.51 -4.08
N MET A 262 10.58 -8.75 -2.78
CA MET A 262 10.30 -10.07 -2.20
C MET A 262 9.69 -9.94 -0.82
N SER A 263 9.25 -11.06 -0.26
CA SER A 263 8.78 -11.15 1.11
C SER A 263 9.62 -12.12 1.93
N LEU A 264 9.89 -11.72 3.17
CA LEU A 264 10.22 -12.65 4.24
C LEU A 264 8.97 -12.89 5.08
N GLN A 265 8.84 -14.09 5.65
CA GLN A 265 7.77 -14.46 6.56
C GLN A 265 8.34 -15.01 7.88
N ARG A 266 7.59 -14.84 8.96
CA ARG A 266 7.84 -15.48 10.26
C ARG A 266 6.49 -15.93 10.82
N ALA A 267 6.25 -17.23 10.76
CA ALA A 267 5.02 -17.83 11.27
C ALA A 267 4.96 -17.73 12.82
N PRO A 268 3.78 -17.85 13.43
CA PRO A 268 3.64 -17.86 14.88
C PRO A 268 4.54 -18.92 15.53
N GLY A 269 5.27 -18.54 16.57
CA GLY A 269 6.20 -19.42 17.28
C GLY A 269 7.56 -19.63 16.61
N GLU A 270 7.77 -19.15 15.37
CA GLU A 270 9.09 -19.21 14.73
C GLU A 270 9.99 -18.05 15.18
N ALA A 271 11.27 -18.37 15.43
CA ALA A 271 12.25 -17.38 15.88
C ALA A 271 12.81 -16.50 14.75
N LEU A 272 12.86 -17.01 13.52
CA LEU A 272 13.60 -16.40 12.41
C LEU A 272 12.69 -16.15 11.21
N PHE A 273 12.92 -15.02 10.54
CA PHE A 273 12.36 -14.76 9.23
C PHE A 273 12.98 -15.67 8.16
N ARG A 274 12.19 -16.06 7.17
CA ARG A 274 12.63 -16.85 6.00
C ARG A 274 12.06 -16.25 4.72
N PRO A 275 12.70 -16.42 3.55
CA PRO A 275 12.10 -16.06 2.26
C PRO A 275 10.75 -16.73 2.08
N ALA A 276 9.84 -16.12 1.31
CA ALA A 276 8.53 -16.71 1.01
C ALA A 276 8.15 -16.53 -0.47
N TYR A 277 7.99 -15.26 -0.90
CA TYR A 277 7.54 -14.93 -2.25
C TYR A 277 8.45 -13.90 -2.93
N LEU A 278 8.60 -14.03 -4.24
CA LEU A 278 9.05 -12.97 -5.14
C LEU A 278 7.83 -12.14 -5.56
N LEU A 279 7.96 -10.82 -5.50
CA LEU A 279 6.84 -9.87 -5.61
C LEU A 279 6.95 -8.95 -6.84
N ASP A 280 7.80 -9.30 -7.80
CA ASP A 280 8.02 -8.47 -9.00
C ASP A 280 6.83 -8.51 -9.98
N ARG A 281 6.03 -9.58 -9.93
CA ARG A 281 4.89 -9.81 -10.84
C ARG A 281 3.72 -10.54 -10.16
N PRO A 282 3.15 -10.02 -9.06
CA PRO A 282 1.95 -10.60 -8.48
C PRO A 282 0.79 -10.42 -9.48
N LEU A 283 0.11 -11.51 -9.83
CA LEU A 283 -1.12 -11.41 -10.60
C LEU A 283 -2.31 -11.39 -9.63
N LEU A 284 -3.12 -10.35 -9.68
CA LEU A 284 -4.37 -10.27 -8.94
C LEU A 284 -5.54 -10.33 -9.93
N LEU A 285 -6.41 -11.31 -9.78
CA LEU A 285 -7.71 -11.33 -10.42
C LEU A 285 -8.76 -10.90 -9.40
N LEU A 286 -9.52 -9.89 -9.77
CA LEU A 286 -10.55 -9.26 -8.94
C LEU A 286 -11.85 -9.19 -9.75
N TYR A 287 -12.92 -9.76 -9.21
CA TYR A 287 -14.26 -9.54 -9.72
C TYR A 287 -14.72 -8.14 -9.30
N THR A 288 -15.09 -7.29 -10.25
CA THR A 288 -15.28 -5.85 -10.01
C THR A 288 -16.75 -5.44 -9.87
N GLU A 289 -17.70 -6.37 -9.99
CA GLU A 289 -19.12 -6.06 -9.86
C GLU A 289 -19.43 -5.43 -8.48
N GLY A 290 -20.22 -4.36 -8.49
CA GLY A 290 -20.62 -3.63 -7.29
C GLY A 290 -19.57 -2.65 -6.75
N LEU A 291 -18.35 -2.62 -7.31
CA LEU A 291 -17.41 -1.54 -7.01
C LEU A 291 -17.97 -0.23 -7.53
N HIS A 292 -18.16 0.73 -6.63
CA HIS A 292 -18.61 2.06 -7.00
C HIS A 292 -17.56 2.74 -7.87
N VAL A 293 -18.03 3.28 -8.98
CA VAL A 293 -17.26 4.10 -9.90
C VAL A 293 -18.02 5.40 -10.04
N PRO A 294 -17.36 6.56 -9.84
CA PRO A 294 -18.02 7.83 -10.08
C PRO A 294 -18.58 7.91 -11.50
N SER A 295 -19.82 8.36 -11.62
CA SER A 295 -20.46 8.51 -12.92
C SER A 295 -19.85 9.70 -13.68
N GLU A 296 -19.87 9.63 -15.01
CA GLU A 296 -19.39 10.72 -15.87
C GLU A 296 -20.09 12.05 -15.55
N ALA A 297 -21.38 12.00 -15.20
CA ALA A 297 -22.18 13.18 -14.88
C ALA A 297 -21.82 13.83 -13.53
N ALA A 298 -21.18 13.11 -12.62
CA ALA A 298 -20.73 13.66 -11.34
C ALA A 298 -19.43 14.46 -11.48
N VAL A 299 -18.70 14.28 -12.58
CA VAL A 299 -17.38 14.86 -12.81
C VAL A 299 -17.52 16.27 -13.40
N GLN A 300 -16.69 17.18 -12.91
CA GLN A 300 -16.61 18.58 -13.31
C GLN A 300 -15.25 18.89 -13.92
N SER A 301 -15.19 19.93 -14.76
CA SER A 301 -13.97 20.40 -15.44
C SER A 301 -13.20 19.29 -16.17
N HIS A 302 -13.86 18.60 -17.09
CA HIS A 302 -13.23 17.57 -17.92
C HIS A 302 -12.08 18.16 -18.74
N VAL A 303 -10.88 17.63 -18.50
CA VAL A 303 -9.67 17.99 -19.24
C VAL A 303 -9.13 16.73 -19.92
N PRO A 304 -9.16 16.67 -21.27
CA PRO A 304 -8.52 15.58 -22.00
C PRO A 304 -7.01 15.76 -21.93
N LEU A 305 -6.34 14.71 -21.45
CA LEU A 305 -4.88 14.61 -21.48
C LEU A 305 -4.43 14.16 -22.86
N ASP A 306 -5.15 13.18 -23.40
CA ASP A 306 -4.91 12.60 -24.72
C ASP A 306 -6.22 12.08 -25.36
N GLY A 307 -6.12 11.17 -26.33
CA GLY A 307 -7.27 10.57 -27.01
C GLY A 307 -8.12 9.62 -26.16
N HIS A 308 -7.68 9.26 -24.95
CA HIS A 308 -8.31 8.23 -24.11
C HIS A 308 -8.52 8.69 -22.66
N ALA A 309 -7.50 9.29 -22.07
CA ALA A 309 -7.41 9.63 -20.67
C ALA A 309 -7.86 11.06 -20.37
N GLN A 310 -8.48 11.22 -19.21
CA GLN A 310 -9.10 12.47 -18.80
C GLN A 310 -8.85 12.75 -17.32
N LEU A 311 -8.80 14.03 -16.99
CA LEU A 311 -8.90 14.53 -15.62
C LEU A 311 -10.23 15.23 -15.44
N GLY A 312 -10.70 15.22 -14.20
CA GLY A 312 -11.86 15.96 -13.76
C GLY A 312 -11.85 16.03 -12.23
N HIS A 313 -12.80 16.74 -11.64
CA HIS A 313 -12.96 16.72 -10.19
C HIS A 313 -14.41 16.47 -9.77
N ILE A 314 -14.57 15.86 -8.60
CA ILE A 314 -15.86 15.59 -7.96
C ILE A 314 -15.79 16.21 -6.57
N ASP A 315 -16.69 17.14 -6.26
CA ASP A 315 -16.75 17.86 -4.98
C ASP A 315 -15.40 18.47 -4.51
N GLY A 316 -14.60 18.88 -5.51
CA GLY A 316 -13.28 19.47 -5.36
C GLY A 316 -12.13 18.48 -5.17
N VAL A 317 -12.37 17.18 -5.36
CA VAL A 317 -11.36 16.12 -5.33
C VAL A 317 -10.97 15.72 -6.75
N LEU A 318 -9.68 15.72 -7.07
CA LEU A 318 -9.18 15.36 -8.41
C LEU A 318 -9.35 13.86 -8.69
N HIS A 319 -9.89 13.55 -9.87
CA HIS A 319 -10.06 12.21 -10.39
C HIS A 319 -9.42 12.08 -11.78
N TYR A 320 -9.02 10.86 -12.11
CA TYR A 320 -8.40 10.48 -13.36
C TYR A 320 -9.15 9.30 -13.96
N LYS A 321 -9.42 9.37 -15.25
CA LYS A 321 -9.96 8.27 -16.04
C LYS A 321 -8.93 7.87 -17.07
N ALA A 322 -8.53 6.60 -17.06
CA ALA A 322 -7.41 6.15 -17.87
C ALA A 322 -7.77 5.93 -19.35
N ALA A 323 -8.99 5.44 -19.59
CA ALA A 323 -9.56 5.21 -20.90
C ALA A 323 -11.10 5.31 -20.80
N PRO A 324 -11.83 5.44 -21.92
CA PRO A 324 -13.28 5.64 -21.91
C PRO A 324 -14.07 4.54 -21.19
N ASP A 325 -13.58 3.30 -21.24
CA ASP A 325 -14.12 2.10 -20.61
C ASP A 325 -13.62 1.85 -19.18
N GLN A 326 -12.62 2.62 -18.73
CA GLN A 326 -12.07 2.53 -17.39
C GLN A 326 -12.83 3.44 -16.42
N PRO A 327 -12.88 3.07 -15.14
CA PRO A 327 -13.53 3.89 -14.12
C PRO A 327 -12.76 5.18 -13.82
N TRP A 328 -13.47 6.16 -13.28
CA TRP A 328 -12.85 7.32 -12.64
C TRP A 328 -12.20 6.90 -11.33
N GLU A 329 -10.92 7.20 -11.17
CA GLU A 329 -10.15 6.90 -9.98
C GLU A 329 -9.70 8.17 -9.29
N ARG A 330 -9.77 8.18 -7.96
CA ARG A 330 -9.33 9.30 -7.14
C ARG A 330 -7.81 9.40 -7.21
N LEU A 331 -7.29 10.51 -7.71
CA LEU A 331 -5.86 10.67 -7.92
C LEU A 331 -5.16 11.06 -6.61
N LYS A 332 -4.14 10.29 -6.23
CA LYS A 332 -3.39 10.46 -4.97
C LYS A 332 -2.01 11.05 -5.23
N GLN A 333 -1.58 11.93 -4.32
CA GLN A 333 -0.20 12.43 -4.27
C GLN A 333 0.74 11.34 -3.76
N SER A 334 2.05 11.58 -3.81
CA SER A 334 3.08 10.62 -3.34
C SER A 334 2.91 10.20 -1.86
N GLY A 335 2.20 10.99 -1.04
CA GLY A 335 1.86 10.64 0.34
C GLY A 335 0.55 9.84 0.51
N GLY A 336 -0.11 9.45 -0.58
CA GLY A 336 -1.43 8.79 -0.57
C GLY A 336 -2.62 9.74 -0.42
N GLU A 337 -2.36 11.02 -0.14
CA GLU A 337 -3.36 12.07 0.02
C GLU A 337 -4.03 12.42 -1.31
N PRO A 338 -5.37 12.52 -1.38
CA PRO A 338 -6.02 13.02 -2.57
C PRO A 338 -5.73 14.51 -2.78
N LEU A 339 -5.69 14.95 -4.04
CA LEU A 339 -5.67 16.39 -4.29
C LEU A 339 -7.08 16.97 -4.10
N THR A 340 -7.21 17.85 -3.11
CA THR A 340 -8.49 18.47 -2.71
C THR A 340 -8.53 19.98 -2.99
N GLY A 341 -9.74 20.54 -2.92
CA GLY A 341 -9.98 21.97 -3.11
C GLY A 341 -9.81 22.43 -4.56
N VAL A 342 -9.88 21.51 -5.52
CA VAL A 342 -9.86 21.81 -6.96
C VAL A 342 -11.16 22.51 -7.33
N THR A 343 -11.08 23.69 -7.91
CA THR A 343 -12.26 24.46 -8.35
C THR A 343 -12.42 24.45 -9.86
N ALA A 344 -11.33 24.33 -10.60
CA ALA A 344 -11.32 24.22 -12.05
C ALA A 344 -10.02 23.60 -12.54
N LEU A 345 -10.06 22.98 -13.72
CA LEU A 345 -8.91 22.40 -14.40
C LEU A 345 -8.73 23.04 -15.78
N TYR A 346 -7.47 23.22 -16.16
CA TYR A 346 -7.06 23.80 -17.43
C TYR A 346 -5.93 22.97 -18.01
N SER A 347 -5.84 22.90 -19.34
CA SER A 347 -4.67 22.35 -20.02
C SER A 347 -4.28 23.26 -21.18
N SER A 348 -2.99 23.30 -21.52
CA SER A 348 -2.56 24.00 -22.74
C SER A 348 -3.17 23.32 -23.96
N PRO A 349 -3.59 24.05 -24.99
CA PRO A 349 -3.96 23.46 -26.28
C PRO A 349 -2.76 22.78 -26.98
N LEU A 350 -1.53 23.04 -26.53
CA LEU A 350 -0.28 22.52 -27.07
C LEU A 350 0.35 21.51 -26.10
N GLY A 351 1.03 20.51 -26.65
CA GLY A 351 1.75 19.49 -25.88
C GLY A 351 1.54 18.08 -26.44
N PHE A 352 2.54 17.21 -26.24
CA PHE A 352 2.38 15.79 -26.53
C PHE A 352 1.42 15.16 -25.52
N ILE A 353 0.65 14.16 -25.98
CA ILE A 353 -0.37 13.38 -25.27
C ILE A 353 -0.01 13.03 -23.81
N ASP A 354 1.27 12.78 -23.51
CA ASP A 354 1.79 12.38 -22.20
C ASP A 354 2.44 13.51 -21.39
N ARG A 355 2.71 14.67 -21.99
CA ARG A 355 3.39 15.82 -21.37
C ARG A 355 2.58 17.11 -21.45
N LYS A 356 1.30 17.01 -21.79
CA LYS A 356 0.40 18.15 -21.85
C LYS A 356 0.33 18.78 -20.46
N PRO A 357 0.78 20.02 -20.28
CA PRO A 357 0.76 20.64 -18.96
C PRO A 357 -0.69 20.88 -18.55
N VAL A 358 -1.02 20.43 -17.35
CA VAL A 358 -2.33 20.61 -16.75
C VAL A 358 -2.19 21.47 -15.50
N PHE A 359 -3.11 22.38 -15.31
CA PHE A 359 -3.16 23.29 -14.19
C PHE A 359 -4.49 23.13 -13.45
N ALA A 360 -4.44 23.22 -12.13
CA ALA A 360 -5.62 23.29 -11.28
C ALA A 360 -5.68 24.64 -10.58
N LEU A 361 -6.88 25.22 -10.54
CA LEU A 361 -7.21 26.27 -9.58
C LEU A 361 -7.60 25.62 -8.25
N ARG A 362 -7.03 26.11 -7.15
CA ARG A 362 -7.25 25.61 -5.78
C ARG A 362 -7.53 26.72 -4.78
N GLY A 363 -8.08 26.34 -3.63
CA GLY A 363 -8.27 27.22 -2.48
C GLY A 363 -9.20 28.40 -2.82
N ASP A 364 -10.42 28.07 -3.25
CA ASP A 364 -11.39 29.03 -3.77
C ASP A 364 -10.83 29.86 -4.94
N ALA A 365 -10.17 29.17 -5.87
CA ALA A 365 -9.51 29.74 -7.05
C ALA A 365 -8.40 30.77 -6.77
N ARG A 366 -7.77 30.75 -5.59
CA ARG A 366 -6.66 31.67 -5.24
C ARG A 366 -5.28 31.12 -5.50
N GLN A 367 -5.15 29.85 -5.85
CA GLN A 367 -3.87 29.20 -6.12
C GLN A 367 -3.92 28.54 -7.50
N VAL A 368 -2.87 28.72 -8.29
CA VAL A 368 -2.64 27.96 -9.52
C VAL A 368 -1.54 26.96 -9.24
N VAL A 369 -1.84 25.68 -9.44
CA VAL A 369 -0.86 24.60 -9.33
C VAL A 369 -0.73 23.87 -10.66
N GLU A 370 0.49 23.53 -11.04
CA GLU A 370 0.76 22.59 -12.14
C GLU A 370 0.61 21.16 -11.61
N LEU A 371 -0.09 20.31 -12.37
CA LEU A 371 -0.29 18.90 -12.12
C LEU A 371 0.65 18.06 -12.98
N LYS A 372 1.48 17.24 -12.33
CA LYS A 372 2.37 16.29 -12.99
C LYS A 372 1.93 14.87 -12.66
N LEU A 373 1.54 14.12 -13.68
CA LEU A 373 1.13 12.73 -13.59
C LEU A 373 2.35 11.82 -13.76
N GLU A 374 2.94 11.41 -12.65
CA GLU A 374 4.10 10.52 -12.62
C GLU A 374 3.65 9.07 -12.90
N GLY A 375 4.42 8.36 -13.73
CA GLY A 375 4.13 6.98 -14.14
C GLY A 375 3.54 6.82 -15.54
N ARG A 376 3.07 7.90 -16.17
CA ARG A 376 2.72 7.88 -17.61
C ARG A 376 3.99 7.96 -18.45
N THR A 377 4.42 6.83 -19.00
CA THR A 377 5.53 6.76 -19.95
C THR A 377 5.02 6.60 -21.37
N SER A 378 5.25 7.63 -22.16
CA SER A 378 5.22 7.56 -23.61
C SER A 378 6.55 6.99 -24.07
N TRP A 379 6.55 5.76 -24.58
CA TRP A 379 7.70 5.25 -25.31
C TRP A 379 7.79 6.00 -26.64
N LEU A 380 8.61 7.05 -26.68
CA LEU A 380 9.19 7.52 -27.93
C LEU A 380 10.53 6.79 -28.07
N PRO A 381 10.71 5.93 -29.09
CA PRO A 381 12.01 5.32 -29.34
C PRO A 381 13.01 6.45 -29.63
N SER A 382 13.96 6.69 -28.73
CA SER A 382 15.08 7.61 -28.96
C SER A 382 16.20 6.97 -29.76
N ASP A 383 16.19 5.64 -29.93
CA ASP A 383 17.25 4.91 -30.63
C ASP A 383 16.91 4.73 -32.11
N ALA A 384 17.83 5.16 -32.96
CA ALA A 384 17.77 5.03 -34.41
C ALA A 384 17.84 3.57 -34.91
N GLU A 385 18.14 2.60 -34.03
CA GLU A 385 18.45 1.22 -34.41
C GLU A 385 17.39 0.15 -34.02
N LEU A 386 16.27 0.53 -33.39
CA LEU A 386 15.20 -0.44 -33.07
C LEU A 386 14.10 -0.49 -34.15
N PRO A 387 13.55 -1.69 -34.47
CA PRO A 387 12.57 -1.83 -35.55
C PRO A 387 11.27 -1.09 -35.21
N ARG A 388 10.89 -0.16 -36.08
CA ARG A 388 9.67 0.66 -36.00
C ARG A 388 8.43 -0.09 -36.49
N HIS A 389 8.08 -1.26 -35.95
CA HIS A 389 6.80 -1.91 -36.27
C HIS A 389 6.23 -2.72 -35.07
N PRO A 390 4.89 -2.78 -34.91
CA PRO A 390 3.87 -2.37 -35.87
C PRO A 390 3.69 -0.85 -35.96
N ALA A 391 3.17 -0.40 -37.11
CA ALA A 391 2.85 1.00 -37.37
C ALA A 391 1.59 1.40 -36.57
N GLY A 392 1.79 1.75 -35.31
CA GLY A 392 0.85 2.52 -34.50
C GLY A 392 1.62 3.70 -33.91
N GLY A 393 0.96 4.84 -33.72
CA GLY A 393 1.57 5.99 -33.05
C GLY A 393 2.10 5.67 -31.63
N PRO A 394 2.57 6.67 -30.87
CA PRO A 394 3.07 6.44 -29.52
C PRO A 394 2.03 5.63 -28.72
N LEU A 395 2.40 4.40 -28.36
CA LEU A 395 1.64 3.58 -27.42
C LEU A 395 1.79 4.25 -26.06
N ALA A 396 0.78 5.03 -25.68
CA ALA A 396 0.64 5.46 -24.30
C ALA A 396 0.34 4.20 -23.48
N VAL A 397 1.36 3.68 -22.79
CA VAL A 397 1.15 2.64 -21.79
C VAL A 397 0.38 3.30 -20.66
N ILE A 398 -0.85 2.84 -20.43
CA ILE A 398 -1.65 3.24 -19.28
C ILE A 398 -1.02 2.53 -18.07
N PRO A 399 -0.41 3.25 -17.12
CA PRO A 399 0.15 2.60 -15.94
C PRO A 399 -0.98 2.12 -15.03
N ASP A 400 -0.75 1.00 -14.34
CA ASP A 400 -1.68 0.44 -13.35
C ASP A 400 -1.92 1.40 -12.17
N THR A 401 -0.98 2.32 -11.92
CA THR A 401 -1.08 3.36 -10.90
C THR A 401 -0.44 4.66 -11.38
N ILE A 402 -1.15 5.78 -11.26
CA ILE A 402 -0.61 7.14 -11.49
C ILE A 402 -0.44 7.84 -10.15
N THR A 403 0.73 8.42 -9.92
CA THR A 403 0.95 9.29 -8.77
C THR A 403 0.95 10.75 -9.22
N LEU A 404 0.35 11.61 -8.41
CA LEU A 404 0.32 13.04 -8.68
C LEU A 404 1.44 13.77 -7.96
N ARG A 405 2.14 14.64 -8.66
CA ARG A 405 2.91 15.72 -8.07
C ARG A 405 2.30 17.06 -8.43
N THR A 406 2.34 17.99 -7.48
CA THR A 406 1.82 19.34 -7.68
C THR A 406 2.91 20.36 -7.42
N SER A 407 3.03 21.35 -8.30
CA SER A 407 3.94 22.49 -8.13
C SER A 407 3.12 23.77 -8.04
N LEU A 408 3.27 24.56 -6.97
CA LEU A 408 2.63 25.87 -6.88
C LEU A 408 3.26 26.81 -7.92
N ILE A 409 2.43 27.37 -8.80
CA ILE A 409 2.85 28.32 -9.82
C ILE A 409 2.62 29.75 -9.34
N ALA A 410 1.44 30.02 -8.79
CA ALA A 410 1.08 31.36 -8.32
C ALA A 410 0.03 31.31 -7.20
N GLN A 411 0.06 32.33 -6.35
CA GLN A 411 -0.93 32.59 -5.30
C GLN A 411 -1.44 34.03 -5.44
N PHE A 412 -2.75 34.19 -5.35
CA PHE A 412 -3.44 35.46 -5.56
C PHE A 412 -4.15 35.91 -4.27
N GLY A 413 -4.20 37.23 -4.06
CA GLY A 413 -4.94 37.82 -2.94
C GLY A 413 -6.46 37.70 -3.10
N GLU A 414 -6.94 37.61 -4.34
CA GLU A 414 -8.34 37.48 -4.71
C GLU A 414 -8.56 36.24 -5.60
N PRO A 415 -9.78 35.67 -5.64
CA PRO A 415 -10.10 34.55 -6.51
C PRO A 415 -9.89 34.86 -8.00
N VAL A 416 -9.20 33.96 -8.70
CA VAL A 416 -9.02 34.02 -10.16
C VAL A 416 -10.35 33.73 -10.84
N GLN A 417 -10.86 34.70 -11.61
CA GLN A 417 -12.11 34.53 -12.36
C GLN A 417 -11.92 33.73 -13.66
N ALA A 418 -10.76 33.87 -14.30
CA ALA A 418 -10.41 33.14 -15.52
C ALA A 418 -8.89 32.94 -15.61
N LEU A 419 -8.48 31.74 -16.01
CA LEU A 419 -7.09 31.39 -16.30
C LEU A 419 -6.99 31.02 -17.78
N ALA A 420 -6.14 31.73 -18.52
CA ALA A 420 -5.77 31.36 -19.89
C ALA A 420 -4.43 30.62 -19.87
N VAL A 421 -4.39 29.44 -20.47
CA VAL A 421 -3.18 28.62 -20.60
C VAL A 421 -2.87 28.52 -22.09
N HIS A 422 -1.72 29.04 -22.50
CA HIS A 422 -1.24 29.03 -23.88
C HIS A 422 -0.19 27.95 -24.07
#